data_AF-A0A4P0XY42-F1
#
_entry.id   AF-A0A4P0XY42-F1
#
_cell.length_a   1.000
_cell.length_b   1.000
_cell.length_c   1.000
_cell.angle_alpha   90.00
_cell.angle_beta   90.00
_cell.angle_gamma   90.00
#
_symmetry.space_group_name_H-M   'P 1'
#
loop_
_entity.id
_entity.type
_entity.pdbx_description
1 polymer ?
#
loop_
_entity_poly.entity_id
_entity_poly.type
_entity_poly.pdbx_seq_one_letter_code
_entity_poly.pdbx_strand_id
1 'polypeptide(L)' 'MRWLLDATVDGHLRAERGEICLGTIDSWLLWNLTAGEAFCCDYSNASRTQLLNLHRGEWDDEMLALFGIPRAALPGN' A
#
# COMPACT_ATOMS: atom_id res chain seq x y z
N MET A 1 2.78 5.64 6.21
CA MET A 1 1.69 4.63 6.22
C MET A 1 1.56 3.94 7.59
N ARG A 2 2.66 3.44 8.19
CA ARG A 2 2.65 2.76 9.50
C ARG A 2 1.82 3.46 10.60
N TRP A 3 2.04 4.75 10.81
CA TRP A 3 1.29 5.51 11.84
C TRP A 3 -0.23 5.42 11.68
N LEU A 4 -0.75 5.39 10.44
CA LEU A 4 -2.19 5.25 10.19
C LEU A 4 -2.72 3.89 10.66
N LEU A 5 -1.94 2.81 10.48
CA LEU A 5 -2.31 1.48 10.97
C LEU A 5 -2.30 1.44 12.50
N ASP A 6 -1.29 2.03 13.13
CA ASP A 6 -1.19 2.08 14.60
C ASP A 6 -2.31 2.93 15.24
N ALA A 7 -2.72 4.00 14.56
CA ALA A 7 -3.79 4.88 15.02
C ALA A 7 -5.21 4.32 14.74
N THR A 8 -5.32 3.26 13.94
CA THR A 8 -6.60 2.63 13.59
C THR A 8 -6.85 1.43 14.50
N VAL A 9 -8.06 1.33 15.07
CA VAL A 9 -8.47 0.15 15.85
C VAL A 9 -8.32 -1.10 14.99
N ASP A 10 -7.53 -2.06 15.49
CA ASP A 10 -7.15 -3.30 14.80
C ASP A 10 -6.53 -3.08 13.41
N GLY A 11 -5.88 -1.92 13.18
CA GLY A 11 -5.44 -1.50 11.86
C GLY A 11 -4.56 -2.51 11.14
N HIS A 12 -3.57 -3.09 11.84
CA HIS A 12 -2.70 -4.13 11.27
C HIS A 12 -3.48 -5.39 10.88
N LEU A 13 -4.31 -5.94 11.79
CA LEU A 13 -5.11 -7.14 11.52
C LEU A 13 -6.06 -6.93 10.34
N ARG A 14 -6.69 -5.76 10.27
CA ARG A 14 -7.61 -5.41 9.18
C ARG A 14 -6.88 -5.25 7.84
N ALA A 15 -5.68 -4.66 7.86
CA ALA A 15 -4.81 -4.59 6.68
C ALA A 15 -4.35 -5.98 6.21
N GLU A 16 -3.98 -6.88 7.12
CA GLU A 16 -3.64 -8.28 6.79
C GLU A 16 -4.83 -9.05 6.20
N ARG A 17 -6.05 -8.74 6.63
CA ARG A 17 -7.29 -9.33 6.10
C ARG A 17 -7.77 -8.70 4.78
N GLY A 18 -7.07 -7.68 4.27
CA GLY A 18 -7.48 -6.95 3.07
C GLY A 18 -8.69 -6.02 3.26
N GLU A 19 -9.05 -5.71 4.51
CA GLU A 19 -10.13 -4.76 4.83
C GLU A 19 -9.66 -3.30 4.77
N ILE A 20 -8.34 -3.07 4.69
CA ILE A 20 -7.72 -1.74 4.56
C ILE A 20 -6.77 -1.75 3.38
N CYS A 21 -6.96 -0.78 2.48
CA CYS A 21 -6.04 -0.46 1.39
C CYS A 21 -5.18 0.76 1.77
N LEU A 22 -3.88 0.69 1.51
CA LEU A 22 -2.89 1.74 1.69
C LEU A 22 -2.32 2.12 0.33
N GLY A 23 -2.73 3.26 -0.21
CA GLY A 23 -2.26 3.77 -1.50
C GLY A 23 -1.89 5.25 -1.45
N THR A 24 -1.13 5.68 -2.45
CA THR A 24 -0.93 7.10 -2.75
C THR A 24 -2.20 7.69 -3.39
N ILE A 25 -2.19 9.00 -3.66
CA ILE A 25 -3.38 9.72 -4.15
C ILE A 25 -3.86 9.17 -5.51
N ASP A 26 -2.94 8.77 -6.39
CA ASP A 26 -3.26 8.14 -7.68
C ASP A 26 -4.00 6.82 -7.51
N SER A 27 -3.57 5.94 -6.60
CA SER A 27 -4.29 4.70 -6.27
C SER A 27 -5.69 4.96 -5.74
N TRP A 28 -5.84 5.97 -4.87
CA TRP A 28 -7.15 6.36 -4.35
C TRP A 28 -8.06 6.89 -5.46
N LEU A 29 -7.55 7.73 -6.35
CA LEU A 29 -8.32 8.24 -7.49
C LEU A 29 -8.75 7.10 -8.41
N LEU A 30 -7.84 6.19 -8.75
CA LEU A 30 -8.12 5.04 -9.61
C LEU A 30 -9.23 4.16 -8.99
N TRP A 31 -9.11 3.85 -7.70
CA TRP A 31 -10.13 3.08 -6.97
C TRP A 31 -11.52 3.71 -7.07
N ASN A 32 -11.64 5.02 -6.81
CA ASN A 32 -12.93 5.71 -6.84
C ASN A 32 -13.49 5.82 -8.26
N LEU A 33 -12.64 6.12 -9.25
CA LEU A 33 -13.05 6.26 -10.66
C LEU A 33 -13.46 4.92 -11.28
N THR A 34 -12.94 3.82 -10.76
CA THR A 34 -13.27 2.46 -11.21
C THR A 34 -14.31 1.78 -10.31
N ALA A 35 -14.91 2.50 -9.37
CA ALA A 35 -15.89 1.96 -8.42
C ALA A 35 -15.38 0.72 -7.65
N GLY A 36 -14.08 0.67 -7.35
CA GLY A 36 -13.44 -0.42 -6.61
C GLY A 36 -12.88 -1.56 -7.47
N GLU A 37 -12.97 -1.48 -8.79
CA GLU A 37 -12.46 -2.54 -9.68
C GLU A 37 -10.92 -2.53 -9.82
N ALA A 38 -10.25 -1.39 -9.59
CA ALA A 38 -8.80 -1.28 -9.72
C ALA A 38 -8.14 -0.62 -8.51
N PHE A 39 -7.22 -1.34 -7.87
CA PHE A 39 -6.33 -0.84 -6.83
C PHE A 39 -4.87 -0.99 -7.27
N CYS A 40 -4.39 0.01 -8.02
CA CYS A 40 -3.04 0.01 -8.61
C CYS A 40 -2.30 1.34 -8.34
N CYS A 41 -0.99 1.33 -8.56
CA CYS A 41 -0.12 2.51 -8.47
C CYS A 41 0.90 2.46 -9.60
N ASP A 42 1.30 3.60 -10.16
CA ASP A 42 2.41 3.63 -11.10
C ASP A 42 3.77 3.57 -10.38
N TYR A 43 4.83 3.21 -11.11
CA TYR A 43 6.18 3.13 -10.55
C TYR A 43 6.69 4.47 -10.00
N SER A 44 6.31 5.60 -10.62
CA SER A 44 6.76 6.92 -10.17
C SER A 44 6.20 7.23 -8.78
N ASN A 45 4.90 7.06 -8.55
CA ASN A 45 4.31 7.27 -7.22
C ASN A 45 4.78 6.21 -6.22
N ALA A 46 4.86 4.94 -6.62
CA ALA A 46 5.32 3.86 -5.74
C ALA A 46 6.76 4.11 -5.23
N SER A 47 7.63 4.69 -6.07
CA SER A 47 9.01 5.05 -5.69
C SER A 47 9.10 6.04 -4.51
N ARG A 48 8.04 6.81 -4.25
CA ARG A 48 8.01 7.84 -3.19
C ARG A 48 7.54 7.32 -1.84
N THR A 49 7.13 6.05 -1.77
CA THR A 49 6.60 5.43 -0.56
C THR A 49 7.68 4.96 0.43
N GLN A 50 8.94 4.89 -0.03
CA GLN A 50 10.03 4.18 0.66
C GLN A 50 9.81 2.66 0.81
N LEU A 51 8.76 2.09 0.19
CA LEU A 51 8.43 0.66 0.26
C LEU A 51 8.73 -0.08 -1.05
N LEU A 52 9.04 0.64 -2.14
CA LEU A 52 9.38 0.04 -3.43
C LEU A 52 10.89 -0.10 -3.58
N ASN A 53 11.34 -1.29 -4.00
CA ASN A 53 12.70 -1.51 -4.44
C ASN A 53 12.89 -0.92 -5.86
N LEU A 54 13.68 0.14 -5.99
CA LEU A 54 13.84 0.86 -7.27
C LEU A 54 14.59 0.06 -8.35
N HIS A 55 15.38 -0.94 -7.96
CA HIS A 55 16.11 -1.77 -8.92
C HIS A 55 15.24 -2.90 -9.49
N ARG A 56 14.34 -3.45 -8.67
CA ARG A 56 13.45 -4.56 -9.05
C ARG A 56 12.08 -4.10 -9.56
N GLY A 57 11.63 -2.91 -9.16
CA GLY A 57 10.27 -2.46 -9.45
C GLY A 57 9.20 -3.23 -8.66
N GLU A 58 9.52 -3.72 -7.48
CA GLU A 58 8.60 -4.50 -6.66
C GLU A 58 8.60 -3.97 -5.23
N TRP A 59 7.49 -4.17 -4.50
CA TRP A 59 7.47 -3.89 -3.06
C TRP A 59 8.57 -4.69 -2.36
N ASP A 60 9.36 -4.00 -1.55
CA ASP A 60 10.56 -4.51 -0.90
C ASP A 60 10.22 -5.14 0.44
N ASP A 61 10.35 -6.46 0.54
CA ASP A 61 9.90 -7.21 1.72
C ASP A 61 10.68 -6.83 3.00
N GLU A 62 11.94 -6.41 2.90
CA GLU A 62 12.71 -5.94 4.06
C GLU A 62 12.17 -4.61 4.57
N MET A 63 11.84 -3.68 3.66
CA MET A 63 11.23 -2.39 4.03
C MET A 63 9.81 -2.57 4.57
N LEU A 64 9.03 -3.49 3.99
CA LEU A 64 7.69 -3.83 4.51
C LEU A 64 7.78 -4.39 5.93
N ALA A 65 8.73 -5.30 6.20
CA ALA A 65 8.95 -5.84 7.53
C ALA A 65 9.44 -4.76 8.52
N LEU A 66 10.40 -3.92 8.10
CA LEU A 66 10.95 -2.84 8.93
C LEU A 66 9.86 -1.86 9.39
N PHE A 67 8.96 -1.47 8.50
CA PHE A 67 7.87 -0.55 8.84
C PHE A 67 6.63 -1.25 9.38
N GLY A 68 6.53 -2.58 9.29
CA GLY A 68 5.35 -3.35 9.67
C GLY A 68 4.16 -3.01 8.77
N ILE A 69 4.33 -3.07 7.46
CA ILE A 69 3.28 -2.84 6.47
C ILE A 69 2.88 -4.19 5.84
N PRO A 70 1.63 -4.65 6.03
CA PRO A 70 1.15 -5.85 5.36
C PRO A 70 1.13 -5.67 3.84
N ARG A 71 1.79 -6.55 3.10
CA ARG A 71 1.83 -6.50 1.62
C ARG A 71 0.45 -6.53 0.99
N ALA A 72 -0.50 -7.24 1.61
CA ALA A 72 -1.89 -7.36 1.15
C ALA A 72 -2.64 -6.01 1.13
N ALA A 73 -2.16 -5.01 1.87
CA ALA A 73 -2.77 -3.69 1.90
C ALA A 73 -2.23 -2.75 0.80
N LEU A 74 -1.17 -3.13 0.07
CA LEU A 74 -0.56 -2.26 -0.95
C LEU A 74 -1.17 -2.51 -2.33
N PRO A 75 -1.17 -1.50 -3.22
CA PRO A 75 -1.71 -1.64 -4.57
C PRO A 75 -0.92 -2.65 -5.39
N GLY A 76 -1.60 -3.26 -6.35
CA GLY A 76 -0.96 -4.02 -7.42
C GLY A 76 -0.14 -3.11 -8.34
N ASN A 77 0.87 -3.70 -8.96
CA ASN A 77 1.61 -3.08 -10.07
C ASN A 77 1.03 -3.56 -11.40
#